data_AF-A0A7C3AEE7-F1
#
_entry.id   AF-A0A7C3AEE7-F1
#
_cell.length_a   1.000
_cell.length_b   1.000
_cell.length_c   1.000
_cell.angle_alpha   90.00
_cell.angle_beta   90.00
_cell.angle_gamma   90.00
#
_symmetry.space_group_name_H-M   'P 1'
#
loop_
_entity.id
_entity.type
_entity.pdbx_description
1 polymer ?
#
loop_
_entity_poly.entity_id
_entity_poly.type
_entity_poly.pdbx_seq_one_letter_code
_entity_poly.pdbx_strand_id
1 'polypeptide(L)'
;VGACVGVRGSRIKNIVEELSGEKIDIVRWNESSQVLVANALMPAKVSEIALCFEMGRATVVVDEDQLSLAIGKHGQNVRLAARLSGWDIDILTPQEYNQGIEHLTNCVKGVEGAGETVVDRLIALGVISVLDLDEVGPEPLVTELGFSQTLAEALVEAAAQTAKRIAAESEQNQAARQLAGRAEAAQTETETEPQQ
;
A
#
# COMPACT_ATOMS: atom_id res chain seq x y z
N VAL A 1 17.95 5.09 19.78
CA VAL A 1 16.92 6.12 20.08
C VAL A 1 17.23 6.91 21.36
N GLY A 2 17.19 6.32 22.57
CA GLY A 2 17.40 7.08 23.82
C GLY A 2 18.74 7.83 23.91
N ALA A 3 19.80 7.24 23.38
CA ALA A 3 21.12 7.85 23.26
C ALA A 3 21.20 9.04 22.26
N CYS A 4 20.21 9.23 21.40
CA CYS A 4 20.11 10.41 20.51
C CYS A 4 19.17 11.46 21.11
N VAL A 5 18.09 11.03 21.76
CA VAL A 5 17.04 11.91 22.33
C VAL A 5 17.54 12.65 23.58
N GLY A 6 18.24 11.97 24.49
CA GLY A 6 18.65 12.55 25.77
C GLY A 6 17.54 12.56 26.81
N VAL A 7 17.87 13.00 28.03
CA VAL A 7 16.91 13.07 29.13
C VAL A 7 15.80 14.04 28.74
N ARG A 8 14.56 13.54 28.65
CA ARG A 8 13.38 14.34 28.22
C ARG A 8 13.56 15.08 26.89
N GLY A 9 14.33 14.51 25.97
CA GLY A 9 14.55 15.08 24.64
C GLY A 9 15.53 16.24 24.60
N SER A 10 16.32 16.48 25.64
CA SER A 10 17.20 17.65 25.73
C SER A 10 18.17 17.80 24.54
N ARG A 11 18.63 16.70 23.94
CA ARG A 11 19.58 16.75 22.83
C ARG A 11 18.89 17.03 21.50
N ILE A 12 17.78 16.34 21.25
CA ILE A 12 17.03 16.52 20.00
C ILE A 12 16.34 17.87 19.94
N LYS A 13 15.90 18.43 21.08
CA LYS A 13 15.27 19.76 21.14
C LYS A 13 16.17 20.86 20.61
N ASN A 14 17.46 20.85 20.99
CA ASN A 14 18.42 21.85 20.50
C ASN A 14 18.55 21.81 18.96
N ILE A 15 18.58 20.61 18.37
CA ILE A 15 18.66 20.44 16.92
C ILE A 15 17.35 20.91 16.25
N VAL A 16 16.19 20.57 16.83
CA VAL A 16 14.88 21.04 16.35
C VAL A 16 14.82 22.58 16.36
N GLU A 17 15.33 23.22 17.41
CA GLU A 17 15.39 24.69 17.51
C GLU A 17 16.32 25.30 16.44
N GLU A 18 17.49 24.70 16.18
CA GLU A 18 18.41 25.11 15.10
C GLU A 18 17.77 24.94 13.71
N LEU A 19 16.94 23.91 13.52
CA LEU A 19 16.16 23.68 12.30
C LEU A 19 14.82 24.44 12.29
N SER A 20 14.71 25.54 13.04
CA SER A 20 13.54 26.42 13.03
C SER A 20 12.21 25.72 13.38
N GLY A 21 12.27 24.71 14.24
CA GLY A 21 11.09 23.97 14.71
C GLY A 21 10.67 22.80 13.81
N GLU A 22 11.52 22.36 12.87
CA GLU A 22 11.25 21.16 12.09
C GLU A 22 11.06 19.92 12.99
N LYS A 23 9.98 19.16 12.78
CA LYS A 23 9.72 17.94 13.55
C LYS A 23 10.65 16.83 13.10
N ILE A 24 11.42 16.30 14.04
CA ILE A 24 12.37 15.20 13.79
C ILE A 24 11.91 13.96 14.55
N ASP A 25 11.63 12.89 13.81
CA ASP A 25 11.33 11.59 14.36
C ASP A 25 12.57 10.67 14.28
N ILE A 26 12.92 10.05 15.40
CA ILE A 26 14.08 9.15 15.50
C ILE A 26 13.59 7.72 15.63
N VAL A 27 13.78 6.95 14.57
CA VAL A 27 13.37 5.54 14.51
C VAL A 27 14.55 4.61 14.77
N ARG A 28 14.27 3.35 15.12
CA ARG A 28 15.31 2.34 15.29
C ARG A 28 15.62 1.71 13.93
N TRP A 29 16.87 1.78 13.49
CA TRP A 29 17.31 1.03 12.31
C TRP A 29 17.33 -0.47 12.58
N ASN A 30 17.06 -1.27 11.55
CA ASN A 30 17.11 -2.73 11.59
C ASN A 30 17.58 -3.25 10.22
N GLU A 31 18.29 -4.38 10.21
CA GLU A 31 18.72 -5.06 8.98
C GLU A 31 17.56 -5.74 8.24
N SER A 32 16.55 -6.20 8.97
CA SER A 32 15.32 -6.72 8.38
C SER A 32 14.52 -5.57 7.77
N SER A 33 14.32 -5.60 6.45
CA SER A 33 13.49 -4.64 5.71
C SER A 33 12.09 -4.51 6.30
N GLN A 34 11.49 -5.62 6.72
CA GLN A 34 10.16 -5.64 7.32
C GLN A 34 10.12 -4.81 8.61
N VAL A 35 11.10 -5.01 9.50
CA VAL A 35 11.20 -4.26 10.76
C VAL A 35 11.57 -2.80 10.51
N LEU A 36 12.43 -2.53 9.52
CA LEU A 36 12.82 -1.17 9.15
C LEU A 36 11.63 -0.37 8.61
N VAL A 37 10.84 -0.94 7.71
CA VAL A 37 9.62 -0.32 7.15
C VAL A 37 8.61 -0.03 8.26
N ALA A 38 8.36 -0.99 9.16
CA ALA A 38 7.48 -0.79 10.32
C ALA A 38 7.96 0.36 11.21
N ASN A 39 9.27 0.42 11.50
CA ASN A 39 9.85 1.47 12.32
C ASN A 39 9.79 2.84 11.61
N ALA A 40 9.95 2.87 10.30
CA ALA A 40 9.93 4.10 9.49
C ALA A 40 8.53 4.74 9.42
N LEU A 41 7.47 3.95 9.57
CA LEU A 41 6.08 4.44 9.57
C LEU A 41 5.58 4.92 10.94
N MET A 42 6.37 4.77 12.00
CA MET A 42 6.03 5.34 13.31
C MET A 42 5.69 6.83 13.17
N PRO A 43 4.60 7.31 13.79
CA PRO A 43 3.88 6.71 14.91
C PRO A 43 2.73 5.75 14.54
N ALA A 44 2.44 5.52 13.26
CA ALA A 44 1.37 4.63 12.85
C ALA A 44 1.67 3.18 13.25
N LYS A 45 0.63 2.47 13.71
CA LYS A 45 0.73 1.04 14.01
C LYS A 45 0.46 0.23 12.75
N VAL A 46 1.37 -0.68 12.46
CA VAL A 46 1.29 -1.57 11.31
C VAL A 46 0.78 -2.93 11.76
N SER A 47 -0.19 -3.47 11.03
CA SER A 47 -0.80 -4.78 11.28
C SER A 47 -0.07 -5.89 10.53
N GLU A 48 0.22 -5.68 9.24
CA GLU A 48 0.91 -6.65 8.38
C GLU A 48 1.82 -5.94 7.37
N ILE A 49 2.87 -6.61 6.93
CA ILE A 49 3.76 -6.13 5.86
C ILE A 49 4.06 -7.29 4.93
N ALA A 50 3.74 -7.13 3.65
CA ALA A 50 4.16 -7.99 2.55
C ALA A 50 5.27 -7.29 1.77
N LEU A 51 6.38 -7.98 1.51
CA LEU A 51 7.51 -7.44 0.75
C LEU A 51 7.62 -8.15 -0.59
N CYS A 52 7.62 -7.39 -1.68
CA CYS A 52 7.89 -7.87 -3.02
C CYS A 52 9.28 -7.37 -3.46
N PHE A 53 10.27 -8.25 -3.42
CA PHE A 53 11.66 -7.90 -3.74
C PHE A 53 11.85 -7.55 -5.22
N GLU A 54 11.13 -8.22 -6.10
CA GLU A 54 11.18 -8.00 -7.55
C GLU A 54 10.80 -6.57 -7.94
N MET A 55 9.88 -5.97 -7.17
CA MET A 55 9.39 -4.61 -7.40
C MET A 55 10.05 -3.58 -6.47
N GLY A 56 10.78 -4.03 -5.45
CA GLY A 56 11.21 -3.16 -4.35
C GLY A 56 10.04 -2.51 -3.60
N ARG A 57 8.88 -3.17 -3.55
CA ARG A 57 7.63 -2.66 -2.94
C ARG A 57 7.33 -3.36 -1.62
N ALA A 58 6.92 -2.57 -0.63
CA ALA A 58 6.44 -3.02 0.66
C ALA A 58 4.96 -2.61 0.77
N THR A 59 4.06 -3.60 0.72
CA THR A 59 2.67 -3.34 1.05
C THR A 59 2.45 -3.47 2.54
N VAL A 60 1.92 -2.41 3.13
CA VAL A 60 1.73 -2.26 4.55
C VAL A 60 0.24 -2.18 4.86
N VAL A 61 -0.24 -3.11 5.67
CA VAL A 61 -1.64 -3.12 6.12
C VAL A 61 -1.73 -2.39 7.45
N VAL A 62 -2.63 -1.41 7.53
CA VAL A 62 -2.92 -0.63 8.74
C VAL A 62 -4.42 -0.57 8.97
N ASP A 63 -4.82 -0.47 10.23
CA ASP A 63 -6.22 -0.28 10.58
C ASP A 63 -6.75 1.09 10.09
N GLU A 64 -8.06 1.23 9.89
CA GLU A 64 -8.65 2.45 9.32
C GLU A 64 -8.33 3.72 10.12
N ASP A 65 -8.25 3.62 11.44
CA ASP A 65 -7.90 4.72 12.33
C ASP A 65 -6.41 5.13 12.22
N GLN A 66 -5.55 4.21 11.76
CA GLN A 66 -4.12 4.43 11.54
C GLN A 66 -3.81 4.89 10.11
N LEU A 67 -4.72 4.69 9.14
CA LEU A 67 -4.49 5.00 7.72
C LEU A 67 -4.06 6.46 7.50
N SER A 68 -4.79 7.41 8.08
CA SER A 68 -4.46 8.84 7.95
C SER A 68 -3.09 9.18 8.54
N LEU A 69 -2.72 8.52 9.65
CA LEU A 69 -1.45 8.72 10.33
C LEU A 69 -0.29 8.11 9.53
N ALA A 70 -0.49 6.92 8.97
CA ALA A 70 0.50 6.20 8.17
C ALA A 70 0.83 6.96 6.88
N ILE A 71 -0.18 7.48 6.18
CA ILE A 71 0.00 8.33 4.99
C ILE A 71 0.61 9.67 5.39
N GLY A 72 0.09 10.29 6.46
CA GLY A 72 0.47 11.61 6.93
C GLY A 72 -0.05 12.73 6.02
N LYS A 73 0.15 13.98 6.46
CA LYS A 73 -0.34 15.16 5.72
C LYS A 73 0.30 15.21 4.33
N HIS A 74 -0.52 15.22 3.27
CA HIS A 74 -0.08 15.18 1.87
C HIS A 74 0.87 14.01 1.54
N GLY A 75 0.73 12.86 2.21
CA GLY A 75 1.60 11.71 2.00
C GLY A 75 3.03 11.92 2.53
N GLN A 76 3.25 12.89 3.43
CA GLN A 76 4.59 13.20 3.92
C GLN A 76 5.20 12.02 4.68
N ASN A 77 4.43 11.32 5.51
CA ASN A 77 4.96 10.25 6.35
C ASN A 77 5.40 9.06 5.50
N VAL A 78 4.51 8.54 4.64
CA VAL A 78 4.82 7.43 3.74
C VAL A 78 6.01 7.75 2.80
N ARG A 79 6.10 8.98 2.29
CA ARG A 79 7.22 9.40 1.43
C ARG A 79 8.54 9.50 2.17
N LEU A 80 8.55 9.96 3.42
CA LEU A 80 9.75 9.96 4.26
C LEU A 80 10.15 8.53 4.63
N ALA A 81 9.18 7.67 4.95
CA ALA A 81 9.41 6.27 5.25
C ALA A 81 10.01 5.53 4.03
N ALA A 82 9.45 5.73 2.84
CA ALA A 82 9.96 5.16 1.58
C ALA A 82 11.40 5.61 1.29
N ARG A 83 11.69 6.91 1.48
CA ARG A 83 13.05 7.44 1.32
C ARG A 83 14.03 6.89 2.35
N LEU A 84 13.58 6.63 3.58
CA LEU A 84 14.41 6.11 4.66
C LEU A 84 14.70 4.61 4.49
N SER A 85 13.69 3.83 4.11
CA SER A 85 13.80 2.38 3.94
C SER A 85 14.40 1.99 2.58
N GLY A 86 14.24 2.84 1.56
CA GLY A 86 14.59 2.52 0.18
C GLY A 86 13.55 1.66 -0.54
N TRP A 87 12.38 1.45 0.07
CA TRP A 87 11.27 0.69 -0.50
C TRP A 87 10.19 1.63 -1.02
N ASP A 88 9.52 1.26 -2.11
CA ASP A 88 8.22 1.83 -2.44
C ASP A 88 7.19 1.31 -1.42
N ILE A 89 6.42 2.19 -0.79
CA ILE A 89 5.52 1.80 0.31
C ILE A 89 4.08 2.07 -0.13
N ASP A 90 3.32 0.99 -0.26
CA ASP A 90 1.87 1.06 -0.45
C ASP A 90 1.16 0.78 0.88
N ILE A 91 0.14 1.56 1.21
CA ILE A 91 -0.57 1.47 2.49
C ILE A 91 -2.02 1.13 2.21
N LEU A 92 -2.44 -0.03 2.69
CA LEU A 92 -3.79 -0.55 2.49
C LEU A 92 -4.49 -0.78 3.83
N THR A 93 -5.82 -0.72 3.79
CA THR A 93 -6.67 -1.27 4.85
C THR A 93 -6.78 -2.79 4.72
N PRO A 94 -7.18 -3.52 5.78
CA PRO A 94 -7.45 -4.96 5.67
C PRO A 94 -8.51 -5.28 4.60
N GLN A 95 -9.48 -4.38 4.39
CA GLN A 95 -10.50 -4.56 3.36
C GLN A 95 -9.88 -4.51 1.97
N GLU A 96 -9.08 -3.48 1.67
CA GLU A 96 -8.42 -3.31 0.36
C GLU A 96 -7.44 -4.45 0.09
N TYR A 97 -6.67 -4.85 1.11
CA TYR A 97 -5.74 -5.98 1.02
C TYR A 97 -6.46 -7.28 0.63
N ASN A 98 -7.55 -7.62 1.32
CA ASN A 98 -8.34 -8.81 1.03
C ASN A 98 -9.01 -8.75 -0.35
N GLN A 99 -9.48 -7.57 -0.77
CA GLN A 99 -10.03 -7.38 -2.12
C GLN A 99 -8.98 -7.60 -3.21
N GLY A 100 -7.75 -7.12 -3.01
CA GLY A 100 -6.63 -7.38 -3.91
C GLY A 100 -6.38 -8.88 -4.09
N ILE A 101 -6.31 -9.61 -2.98
CA ILE A 101 -6.12 -11.07 -2.97
C ILE A 101 -7.31 -11.80 -3.63
N GLU A 102 -8.54 -11.36 -3.40
CA GLU A 102 -9.72 -11.96 -4.02
C GLU A 102 -9.70 -11.77 -5.55
N HIS A 103 -9.36 -10.57 -6.02
CA HIS A 103 -9.21 -10.30 -7.45
C HIS A 103 -8.08 -11.13 -8.06
N LEU A 104 -6.94 -11.23 -7.38
CA LEU A 104 -5.83 -12.09 -7.79
C LEU A 104 -6.28 -13.56 -7.89
N THR A 105 -6.96 -14.07 -6.87
CA THR A 105 -7.47 -15.44 -6.84
C THR A 105 -8.42 -15.72 -7.99
N ASN A 106 -9.34 -14.80 -8.29
CA ASN A 106 -10.30 -14.94 -9.38
C ASN A 106 -9.61 -14.87 -10.75
N CYS A 107 -8.58 -14.02 -10.89
CA CYS A 107 -7.75 -13.95 -12.09
C CYS A 107 -7.02 -15.28 -12.35
N VAL A 108 -6.33 -15.80 -11.34
CA VAL A 108 -5.57 -17.05 -11.42
C VAL A 108 -6.49 -18.24 -11.73
N LYS A 109 -7.68 -18.32 -11.13
CA LYS A 109 -8.67 -19.38 -11.45
C LYS A 109 -9.14 -19.39 -12.91
N GLY A 110 -9.06 -18.26 -13.60
CA GLY A 110 -9.41 -18.15 -15.01
C GLY A 110 -8.32 -18.66 -15.96
N VAL A 111 -7.11 -18.90 -15.45
CA VAL A 111 -5.95 -19.31 -16.26
C VAL A 111 -5.84 -20.84 -16.30
N GLU A 112 -5.83 -21.40 -17.50
CA GLU A 112 -5.70 -22.84 -17.71
C GLU A 112 -4.31 -23.31 -17.23
N GLY A 113 -4.29 -24.33 -16.36
CA GLY A 113 -3.05 -24.86 -15.76
C GLY A 113 -2.63 -24.20 -14.45
N ALA A 114 -3.36 -23.19 -13.97
CA ALA A 114 -3.15 -22.63 -12.63
C ALA A 114 -3.83 -23.50 -11.57
N GLY A 115 -3.04 -24.20 -10.76
CA GLY A 115 -3.53 -24.95 -9.60
C GLY A 115 -3.86 -24.06 -8.40
N GLU A 116 -4.54 -24.62 -7.39
CA GLU A 116 -4.89 -23.90 -6.15
C GLU A 116 -3.67 -23.34 -5.41
N THR A 117 -2.51 -24.00 -5.53
CA THR A 117 -1.26 -23.58 -4.88
C THR A 117 -0.57 -22.39 -5.54
N VAL A 118 -1.01 -21.96 -6.74
CA VAL A 118 -0.37 -20.84 -7.45
C VAL A 118 -0.58 -19.54 -6.69
N VAL A 119 -1.77 -19.31 -6.16
CA VAL A 119 -2.11 -18.10 -5.40
C VAL A 119 -1.24 -17.99 -4.15
N ASP A 120 -1.11 -19.07 -3.37
CA ASP A 120 -0.28 -19.07 -2.15
C ASP A 120 1.18 -18.72 -2.44
N ARG A 121 1.72 -19.20 -3.58
CA ARG A 121 3.09 -18.91 -4.01
C ARG A 121 3.26 -17.45 -4.45
N LEU A 122 2.27 -16.88 -5.12
CA LEU A 122 2.27 -15.47 -5.50
C LEU A 122 2.24 -14.57 -4.24
N ILE A 123 1.38 -14.88 -3.28
CA ILE A 123 1.31 -14.17 -2.01
C ILE A 123 2.65 -14.27 -1.26
N ALA A 124 3.28 -15.45 -1.25
CA ALA A 124 4.59 -15.64 -0.63
C ALA A 124 5.71 -14.84 -1.30
N LEU A 125 5.60 -14.55 -2.60
CA LEU A 125 6.50 -13.65 -3.34
C LEU A 125 6.26 -12.16 -3.02
N GLY A 126 5.14 -11.85 -2.35
CA GLY A 126 4.70 -10.48 -2.08
C GLY A 126 3.76 -9.91 -3.14
N VAL A 127 3.28 -10.74 -4.07
CA VAL A 127 2.26 -10.35 -5.06
C VAL A 127 0.88 -10.51 -4.45
N ILE A 128 0.24 -9.38 -4.14
CA ILE A 128 -1.03 -9.34 -3.41
C ILE A 128 -2.19 -8.78 -4.25
N SER A 129 -1.90 -8.30 -5.46
CA SER A 129 -2.90 -7.77 -6.39
C SER A 129 -2.60 -8.18 -7.82
N VAL A 130 -3.60 -8.04 -8.70
CA VAL A 130 -3.42 -8.27 -10.14
C VAL A 130 -2.51 -7.22 -10.79
N LEU A 131 -2.37 -6.03 -10.19
CA LEU A 131 -1.43 -5.01 -10.67
C LEU A 131 0.01 -5.44 -10.36
N ASP A 132 0.26 -5.95 -9.15
CA ASP A 132 1.60 -6.45 -8.80
C ASP A 132 2.01 -7.60 -9.72
N LEU A 133 1.07 -8.49 -10.06
CA LEU A 133 1.33 -9.61 -10.97
C LEU A 133 1.71 -9.15 -12.39
N ASP A 134 1.06 -8.09 -12.89
CA ASP A 134 1.40 -7.48 -14.18
C ASP A 134 2.78 -6.79 -14.13
N GLU A 135 3.08 -6.07 -13.06
CA GLU A 135 4.34 -5.33 -12.88
C GLU A 135 5.56 -6.25 -12.66
N VAL A 136 5.42 -7.36 -11.92
CA VAL A 136 6.49 -8.36 -11.73
C VAL A 136 6.88 -9.01 -13.06
N GLY A 137 5.91 -9.23 -13.94
CA GLY A 137 6.12 -9.90 -15.22
C GLY A 137 6.42 -11.41 -15.09
N PRO A 138 6.69 -12.09 -16.23
CA PRO A 138 6.76 -13.54 -16.26
C PRO A 138 8.10 -14.11 -15.77
N GLU A 139 9.19 -13.33 -15.86
CA GLU A 139 10.55 -13.82 -15.55
C GLU A 139 10.70 -14.27 -14.08
N PRO A 140 10.31 -13.48 -13.07
CA PRO A 140 10.42 -13.91 -11.67
C PRO A 140 9.52 -15.10 -11.32
N LEU A 141 8.39 -15.26 -12.02
CA LEU A 141 7.49 -16.40 -11.82
C LEU A 141 8.13 -17.72 -12.27
N VAL A 142 8.99 -17.66 -13.30
CA VAL A 142 9.72 -18.82 -13.81
C VAL A 142 10.94 -19.10 -12.93
N THR A 143 11.71 -18.08 -12.57
CA THR A 143 12.98 -18.26 -11.83
C THR A 143 12.76 -18.55 -10.36
N GLU A 144 11.89 -17.79 -9.68
CA GLU A 144 11.69 -17.89 -8.23
C GLU A 144 10.60 -18.92 -7.87
N LEU A 145 9.49 -18.95 -8.62
CA LEU A 145 8.35 -19.84 -8.33
C LEU A 145 8.37 -21.16 -9.10
N GLY A 146 9.27 -21.30 -10.08
CA GLY A 146 9.46 -22.51 -10.88
C GLY A 146 8.28 -22.82 -11.81
N PHE A 147 7.52 -21.81 -12.23
CA PHE A 147 6.42 -22.00 -13.17
C PHE A 147 6.94 -22.26 -14.59
N SER A 148 6.12 -22.92 -15.42
CA SER A 148 6.44 -23.03 -16.85
C SER A 148 6.31 -21.66 -17.51
N GLN A 149 7.16 -21.39 -18.50
CA GLN A 149 7.12 -20.14 -19.28
C GLN A 149 5.71 -19.83 -19.78
N THR A 150 5.02 -20.84 -20.31
CA THR A 150 3.65 -20.72 -20.83
C THR A 150 2.63 -20.32 -19.77
N LEU A 151 2.79 -20.81 -18.53
CA LEU A 151 1.89 -20.50 -17.43
C LEU A 151 2.17 -19.09 -16.90
N ALA A 152 3.45 -18.72 -16.76
CA ALA A 152 3.84 -17.38 -16.32
C ALA A 152 3.35 -16.30 -17.28
N GLU A 153 3.52 -16.49 -18.59
CA GLU A 153 3.01 -15.58 -19.62
C GLU A 153 1.48 -15.47 -19.58
N ALA A 154 0.78 -16.60 -19.43
CA ALA A 154 -0.69 -16.61 -19.35
C ALA A 154 -1.22 -15.90 -18.09
N LEU A 155 -0.54 -16.05 -16.95
CA LEU A 155 -0.89 -15.39 -15.70
C LEU A 155 -0.74 -13.87 -15.81
N VAL A 156 0.38 -13.39 -16.34
CA VAL A 156 0.64 -11.96 -16.52
C VAL A 156 -0.34 -11.35 -17.52
N GLU A 157 -0.62 -12.01 -18.64
CA GLU A 157 -1.61 -11.53 -19.60
C GLU A 157 -3.02 -11.45 -18.99
N ALA A 158 -3.43 -12.47 -18.24
CA ALA A 158 -4.70 -12.46 -17.53
C ALA A 158 -4.77 -11.36 -16.47
N ALA A 159 -3.66 -11.10 -15.78
CA ALA A 159 -3.53 -10.01 -14.81
C ALA A 159 -3.69 -8.65 -15.49
N ALA A 160 -2.99 -8.40 -16.59
CA ALA A 160 -3.08 -7.16 -17.36
C ALA A 160 -4.51 -6.88 -17.87
N GLN A 161 -5.21 -7.90 -18.35
CA GLN A 161 -6.61 -7.78 -18.78
C GLN A 161 -7.55 -7.49 -17.61
N THR A 162 -7.34 -8.18 -16.48
CA THR A 162 -8.15 -7.99 -15.28
C THR A 162 -7.93 -6.61 -14.67
N ALA A 163 -6.69 -6.14 -14.63
CA ALA A 163 -6.31 -4.80 -14.16
C ALA A 163 -7.01 -3.71 -14.98
N LYS A 164 -7.02 -3.83 -16.32
CA LYS A 164 -7.75 -2.90 -17.21
C LYS A 164 -9.24 -2.85 -16.90
N ARG A 165 -9.86 -4.01 -16.63
CA ARG A 165 -11.29 -4.08 -16.26
C ARG A 165 -11.56 -3.42 -14.92
N ILE A 166 -10.75 -3.71 -13.90
CA ILE A 166 -10.90 -3.13 -12.56
C ILE A 166 -10.68 -1.61 -12.60
N ALA A 167 -9.69 -1.13 -13.35
CA ALA A 167 -9.46 0.31 -13.51
C ALA A 167 -10.68 1.01 -14.11
N ALA A 168 -11.26 0.45 -15.18
CA ALA A 168 -12.46 1.00 -15.80
C ALA A 168 -13.68 0.98 -14.86
N GLU A 169 -13.87 -0.10 -14.08
CA GLU A 169 -14.94 -0.21 -13.08
C GLU A 169 -14.75 0.80 -11.93
N SER A 170 -13.51 0.99 -11.47
CA SER A 170 -13.16 1.95 -10.42
C SER A 170 -13.40 3.39 -10.85
N GLU A 171 -12.99 3.77 -12.06
CA GLU A 171 -13.26 5.10 -12.62
C GLU A 171 -14.76 5.40 -12.71
N GLN A 172 -15.55 4.43 -13.14
CA GLN A 172 -17.02 4.55 -13.19
C GLN A 172 -17.62 4.70 -11.79
N ASN A 173 -17.18 3.89 -10.83
CA ASN A 173 -17.65 3.96 -9.45
C ASN A 173 -17.23 5.27 -8.76
N GLN A 174 -16.03 5.77 -9.02
CA GLN A 174 -15.56 7.06 -8.50
C GLN A 174 -16.36 8.22 -9.10
N ALA A 175 -16.61 8.21 -10.41
CA ALA A 175 -17.44 9.21 -11.07
C ALA A 175 -18.88 9.20 -10.52
N ALA A 176 -19.47 8.01 -10.33
CA ALA A 176 -20.80 7.85 -9.74
C ALA A 176 -20.86 8.36 -8.30
N ARG A 177 -19.86 8.05 -7.46
CA ARG A 177 -19.76 8.53 -6.08
C ARG A 177 -19.58 10.05 -6.00
N GLN A 178 -18.78 10.65 -6.89
CA GLN A 178 -18.61 12.10 -6.95
C GLN A 178 -19.90 12.81 -7.37
N LEU A 179 -20.67 12.23 -8.30
CA LEU A 179 -21.96 12.77 -8.70
C LEU A 179 -22.99 12.66 -7.56
N ALA A 180 -23.01 11.54 -6.84
CA ALA A 180 -23.89 11.35 -5.68
C ALA A 180 -23.56 12.32 -4.53
N GLY A 181 -22.28 12.47 -4.17
CA GLY A 181 -21.86 13.40 -3.11
C GLY A 181 -22.12 14.87 -3.46
N ARG A 182 -22.03 15.25 -4.75
CA ARG A 182 -22.44 16.59 -5.20
C ARG A 182 -23.96 16.81 -5.10
N ALA A 183 -24.76 15.77 -5.36
CA ALA A 183 -26.21 15.84 -5.24
C ALA A 183 -26.65 15.97 -3.76
N GLU A 184 -26.01 15.24 -2.85
CA GLU A 184 -26.26 15.34 -1.41
C GLU A 184 -25.82 16.71 -0.85
N ALA A 185 -24.65 17.22 -1.26
CA ALA A 185 -24.21 18.56 -0.86
C ALA A 185 -25.17 19.66 -1.33
N ALA A 186 -25.67 19.58 -2.57
CA ALA A 186 -26.64 20.53 -3.12
C ALA A 186 -28.01 20.46 -2.40
N GLN A 187 -28.46 19.28 -2.00
CA GLN A 187 -29.69 19.12 -1.21
C GLN A 187 -29.57 19.73 0.18
N THR A 188 -28.40 19.56 0.82
CA THR A 188 -28.15 20.10 2.17
C THR A 188 -28.05 21.63 2.18
N GLU A 189 -27.53 22.24 1.11
CA GLU A 189 -27.49 23.72 0.96
C GLU A 189 -28.89 24.33 0.75
N THR A 190 -29.81 23.60 0.11
CA THR A 190 -31.17 24.09 -0.19
C THR A 190 -32.08 24.12 1.05
N GLU A 191 -31.80 23.32 2.09
CA GLU A 191 -32.57 23.29 3.34
C GLU A 191 -32.16 24.37 4.36
N THR A 192 -31.04 25.08 4.12
CA THR A 192 -30.49 26.09 5.05
C THR A 192 -30.84 27.55 4.75
N GLU A 193 -31.69 27.85 3.75
CA GLU A 193 -32.18 29.22 3.54
C GLU A 193 -33.20 29.62 4.64
N PRO A 194 -32.92 30.66 5.45
CA PRO A 194 -33.84 31.08 6.50
C PRO A 194 -35.04 31.83 5.89
N GLN A 195 -36.24 31.32 6.17
CA GLN A 195 -37.49 32.05 5.93
C GLN A 195 -37.45 33.38 6.71
N GLN A 196 -37.42 34.50 5.97
CA GLN A 196 -37.63 35.86 6.49
C GLN A 196 -39.10 36.12 6.79
#